data_AF-A0A357CS67-F1
#
_entry.id   AF-A0A357CS67-F1
#
_cell.length_a   1.000
_cell.length_b   1.000
_cell.length_c   1.000
_cell.angle_alpha   90.00
_cell.angle_beta   90.00
_cell.angle_gamma   90.00
#
_symmetry.space_group_name_H-M   'P 1'
#
loop_
_entity.id
_entity.type
_entity.pdbx_description
1 polymer ?
#
loop_
_entity_poly.entity_id
_entity_poly.type
_entity_poly.pdbx_seq_one_letter_code
_entity_poly.pdbx_strand_id
1 'polypeptide(L)' 'MAGVTDLPFRLIIKEQGCGLVCGEMVSAQALVYGNRNTFSMLTIDPRERPVSIQLFGSDPETM' A
#
# COMPACT_ATOMS: atom_id res chain seq x y z
N MET A 1 4.68 -6.71 -1.64
CA MET A 1 4.69 -7.64 -2.79
C MET A 1 3.41 -7.42 -3.59
N ALA A 2 3.53 -7.00 -4.85
CA ALA A 2 2.34 -6.74 -5.68
C ALA A 2 1.48 -8.00 -5.81
N GLY A 3 0.17 -7.86 -5.60
CA GLY A 3 -0.82 -8.93 -5.61
C GLY A 3 -0.84 -9.83 -4.36
N VAL A 4 -0.05 -9.53 -3.32
CA VAL A 4 0.04 -10.37 -2.11
C VAL A 4 -0.17 -9.58 -0.84
N THR A 5 0.47 -8.42 -0.69
CA THR A 5 0.40 -7.62 0.55
C THR A 5 -0.79 -6.66 0.55
N ASP A 6 -1.96 -7.16 0.17
CA ASP A 6 -3.23 -6.43 0.22
C ASP A 6 -3.74 -6.31 1.67
N LEU A 7 -4.86 -5.58 1.88
CA LEU A 7 -5.35 -5.30 3.22
C LEU A 7 -5.70 -6.57 4.03
N PRO A 8 -6.45 -7.56 3.50
CA PRO A 8 -6.72 -8.80 4.22
C PRO A 8 -5.43 -9.53 4.66
N PHE A 9 -4.45 -9.66 3.77
CA PHE A 9 -3.20 -10.32 4.11
C PHE A 9 -2.44 -9.57 5.21
N ARG A 10 -2.35 -8.25 5.11
CA ARG A 10 -1.68 -7.42 6.12
C ARG A 10 -2.33 -7.52 7.49
N LEU A 11 -3.66 -7.60 7.55
CA LEU A 11 -4.38 -7.80 8.81
C LEU A 11 -4.04 -9.15 9.46
N ILE A 12 -4.05 -10.23 8.69
CA ILE A 12 -3.66 -11.57 9.18
C ILE A 12 -2.24 -11.53 9.75
N ILE A 13 -1.29 -10.94 9.00
CA ILE A 13 0.11 -10.83 9.45
C ILE A 13 0.24 -9.95 10.69
N LYS A 14 -0.57 -8.90 10.81
CA LYS A 14 -0.59 -8.06 12.01
C LYS A 14 -1.06 -8.84 13.24
N GLU A 15 -2.07 -9.69 13.10
CA GLU A 15 -2.53 -10.57 14.17
C GLU A 15 -1.45 -11.57 14.63
N GLN A 16 -0.48 -11.89 13.77
CA GLN A 16 0.69 -12.72 14.14
C GLN A 16 1.79 -11.94 14.89
N GLY A 17 1.54 -10.69 15.29
CA GLY A 17 2.48 -9.89 16.07
C GLY A 17 3.52 -9.13 15.24
N CYS A 18 3.27 -8.95 13.93
CA CYS A 18 4.19 -8.21 13.07
C CYS A 18 4.29 -6.73 13.50
N GLY A 19 5.52 -6.24 13.69
CA GLY A 19 5.78 -4.86 14.11
C GLY A 19 5.32 -3.82 13.10
N LEU A 20 5.61 -4.03 11.81
CA LEU A 20 5.30 -3.15 10.69
C LEU A 20 4.87 -4.00 9.48
N VAL A 21 3.73 -3.66 8.88
CA VAL A 21 3.30 -4.26 7.61
C VAL A 21 3.49 -3.27 6.47
N CYS A 22 3.79 -3.78 5.26
CA CYS A 22 3.98 -2.96 4.07
C CYS A 22 2.87 -3.24 3.06
N GLY A 23 2.29 -2.20 2.49
CA GLY A 23 1.37 -2.28 1.37
C GLY A 23 2.03 -2.80 0.08
N GLU A 24 1.21 -2.99 -0.93
CA GLU A 24 1.68 -3.23 -2.30
C GLU A 24 2.43 -2.01 -2.87
N MET A 25 3.13 -2.20 -3.99
CA MET A 25 3.76 -1.10 -4.70
C MET A 25 2.68 -0.28 -5.43
N VAL A 26 2.60 1.01 -5.09
CA VAL A 26 1.61 1.94 -5.62
C VAL A 26 2.29 2.87 -6.63
N SER A 27 1.81 2.89 -7.87
CA SER A 27 2.36 3.76 -8.92
C SER A 27 1.98 5.22 -8.63
N ALA A 28 2.98 6.07 -8.44
CA ALA A 28 2.76 7.50 -8.19
C ALA A 28 2.12 8.18 -9.42
N GLN A 29 2.56 7.82 -10.62
CA GLN A 29 1.96 8.29 -11.88
C GLN A 29 0.48 7.88 -12.01
N ALA A 30 0.10 6.66 -11.62
CA ALA A 30 -1.29 6.22 -11.67
C ALA A 30 -2.19 6.95 -10.65
N LEU A 31 -1.63 7.38 -9.51
CA LEU A 31 -2.33 8.25 -8.56
C LEU A 31 -2.61 9.63 -9.18
N VAL A 32 -1.62 10.23 -9.84
CA VAL A 32 -1.78 11.52 -10.54
C VAL A 32 -2.86 11.44 -11.61
N TYR A 33 -2.94 10.34 -12.36
CA TYR A 33 -3.98 10.12 -13.37
C TYR A 33 -5.35 9.71 -12.82
N GLY A 34 -5.55 9.66 -11.49
CA GLY A 34 -6.85 9.36 -10.90
C GLY A 34 -7.28 7.90 -11.01
N ASN A 35 -6.34 6.96 -11.13
CA ASN A 35 -6.68 5.54 -11.29
C ASN A 35 -7.33 4.98 -10.01
N ARG A 36 -8.62 4.65 -10.10
CA ARG A 36 -9.43 4.16 -8.96
C ARG A 36 -8.85 2.91 -8.30
N ASN A 37 -8.28 1.98 -9.08
CA ASN A 37 -7.68 0.77 -8.53
C ASN A 37 -6.45 1.13 -7.70
N THR A 38 -5.60 2.04 -8.21
CA THR A 38 -4.43 2.52 -7.47
C THR A 38 -4.82 3.24 -6.17
N PHE A 39 -5.90 4.04 -6.17
CA PHE A 39 -6.42 4.64 -4.95
C PHE A 39 -6.92 3.61 -3.95
N SER A 40 -7.55 2.52 -4.39
CA SER A 40 -8.01 1.45 -3.50
C SER A 40 -6.86 0.76 -2.74
N MET A 41 -5.66 0.72 -3.34
CA MET A 41 -4.45 0.17 -2.70
C MET A 41 -3.95 1.01 -1.52
N LEU A 42 -4.39 2.27 -1.40
CA LEU A 42 -4.09 3.16 -0.27
C LEU A 42 -5.00 2.93 0.95
N THR A 43 -5.91 1.96 0.87
CA THR A 43 -6.83 1.66 1.99
C THR A 43 -6.05 1.11 3.19
N ILE A 44 -6.26 1.76 4.34
CA ILE A 44 -5.65 1.39 5.62
C ILE A 44 -6.73 1.13 6.66
N ASP A 45 -6.63 0.01 7.37
CA ASP A 45 -7.45 -0.30 8.54
C ASP A 45 -6.71 0.12 9.83
N PRO A 46 -7.40 0.68 10.85
CA PRO A 46 -6.76 1.02 12.11
C PRO A 46 -6.01 -0.14 12.79
N ARG A 47 -6.45 -1.39 12.59
CA ARG A 47 -5.87 -2.59 13.20
C ARG A 47 -4.50 -2.94 12.66
N GLU A 48 -4.17 -2.59 11.42
CA GLU A 48 -2.88 -2.92 10.82
C GLU A 48 -1.74 -1.96 11.21
N ARG A 49 -2.02 -0.89 11.96
CA ARG A 49 -1.01 0.11 12.30
C ARG A 49 0.08 -0.44 13.25
N PRO A 50 1.36 -0.09 13.04
CA PRO A 50 1.86 0.75 11.93
C PRO A 50 1.94 0.00 10.59
N VAL A 51 1.67 0.75 9.51
CA VAL A 51 1.70 0.30 8.11
C VAL A 51 2.48 1.32 7.26
N SER A 52 3.27 0.84 6.29
CA SER A 52 3.92 1.68 5.28
C SER A 52 3.31 1.48 3.90
N ILE A 53 3.17 2.56 3.14
CA ILE A 53 2.80 2.52 1.72
C ILE A 53 4.06 2.75 0.89
N GLN A 54 4.29 1.92 -0.12
CA GLN A 54 5.45 2.00 -1.01
C GLN A 54 5.04 2.64 -2.33
N LEU A 55 5.51 3.85 -2.60
CA LEU A 55 5.35 4.50 -3.90
C LEU A 55 6.48 4.13 -4.85
N PHE A 56 6.20 4.08 -6.15
CA PHE A 56 7.21 3.97 -7.20
C PHE A 56 6.84 4.79 -8.43
N GLY A 57 7.86 5.24 -9.14
CA GLY A 57 7.77 6.11 -10.31
C GLY A 57 9.16 6.53 -10.78
N SER A 58 9.24 7.01 -12.02
CA SER A 58 10.49 7.44 -12.66
C SER A 58 10.60 8.94 -12.87
N ASP A 59 9.49 9.68 -12.69
CA ASP A 59 9.42 11.12 -12.85
C ASP A 59 9.50 11.80 -11.47
N PRO A 60 10.57 12.55 -11.16
CA PRO A 60 10.75 13.23 -9.87
C PRO A 60 9.62 14.18 -9.49
N GLU A 61 8.93 14.79 -10.46
CA GLU A 61 7.83 15.73 -10.17
C GLU A 61 6.58 15.02 -9.64
N THR A 62 6.43 13.73 -9.94
CA THR A 62 5.28 12.92 -9.50
C THR A 62 5.61 11.97 -8.35
N MET A 63 6.86 11.94 -7.89
CA MET A 63 7.37 11.05 -6.84
C MET A 63 7.52 11.72 -5.48
#